data_AF-A0A973G707-F1
#
_entry.id   AF-A0A973G707-F1
#
_cell.length_a   1.000
_cell.length_b   1.000
_cell.length_c   1.000
_cell.angle_alpha   90.00
_cell.angle_beta   90.00
_cell.angle_gamma   90.00
#
_symmetry.space_group_name_H-M   'P 1'
#
loop_
_entity.id
_entity.type
_entity.pdbx_description
1 polymer ?
#
loop_
_entity_poly.entity_id
_entity_poly.type
_entity_poly.pdbx_seq_one_letter_code
_entity_poly.pdbx_strand_id
1 'polypeptide(L)'
;MTIALRYAARSDVGLVRANNQDSAYAGPHLLAVADGMGGHAGGDVASSVAVAHLAPLDDEAHGPDEVLSELGRALHSAHDELLARAEENPELSGLGTTVTALLRSGNKLAMAHIGDSRAYLLRDGELTQVTTDHSFVQHLVNTGKITAEEAERHPQRSVLLRVLGDFDMDILPDMSVREARAGDRWLLCSDGLSGVVSGDTIAQTMREAADVDTCADQLVQLALRGGAPDNVTVVLGDVVEVDALPDGAAPATTSHIVGAAALERNQPTLGGAGAAARAAEHTAAVRADADPDGTAPADEDEPAPRRTGRRIMWTLVVLVV
;
A
#
# COMPACT_ATOMS: atom_id res chain seq x y z
N MET A 1 -8.94 29.19 -2.51
CA MET A 1 -9.26 28.08 -3.41
C MET A 1 -9.67 26.93 -2.53
N THR A 2 -10.97 26.64 -2.52
CA THR A 2 -11.56 25.57 -1.73
C THR A 2 -11.55 24.33 -2.62
N ILE A 3 -10.58 23.45 -2.41
CA ILE A 3 -10.52 22.18 -3.13
C ILE A 3 -11.39 21.12 -2.44
N ALA A 4 -11.67 20.02 -3.12
CA ALA A 4 -12.25 18.80 -2.59
C ALA A 4 -11.71 17.59 -3.39
N LEU A 5 -11.95 16.37 -2.89
CA LEU A 5 -11.54 15.14 -3.55
C LEU A 5 -12.75 14.42 -4.14
N ARG A 6 -12.66 14.01 -5.42
CA ARG A 6 -13.46 12.89 -5.95
C ARG A 6 -12.59 11.65 -5.92
N TYR A 7 -13.11 10.56 -5.40
CA TYR A 7 -12.28 9.40 -5.11
C TYR A 7 -12.99 8.09 -5.41
N ALA A 8 -12.17 7.07 -5.69
CA ALA A 8 -12.61 5.69 -5.86
C ALA A 8 -11.55 4.78 -5.25
N ALA A 9 -11.99 3.65 -4.70
CA ALA A 9 -11.11 2.60 -4.23
C ALA A 9 -11.59 1.27 -4.82
N ARG A 10 -10.65 0.43 -5.25
CA ARG A 10 -10.89 -0.94 -5.71
C ARG A 10 -9.81 -1.84 -5.17
N SER A 11 -10.20 -3.06 -4.82
CA SER A 11 -9.29 -4.11 -4.37
C SER A 11 -9.75 -5.44 -4.90
N ASP A 12 -8.82 -6.26 -5.36
CA ASP A 12 -9.07 -7.61 -5.88
C ASP A 12 -8.04 -8.58 -5.28
N VAL A 13 -8.48 -9.79 -4.95
CA VAL A 13 -7.59 -10.84 -4.42
C VAL A 13 -6.53 -11.30 -5.43
N GLY A 14 -6.74 -11.02 -6.72
CA GLY A 14 -5.89 -11.50 -7.80
C GLY A 14 -6.23 -12.92 -8.21
N LEU A 15 -5.33 -13.56 -8.96
CA LEU A 15 -5.59 -14.88 -9.57
C LEU A 15 -4.82 -16.03 -8.89
N VAL A 16 -3.91 -15.71 -7.97
CA VAL A 16 -2.99 -16.69 -7.38
C VAL A 16 -3.12 -16.78 -5.86
N ARG A 17 -3.35 -15.66 -5.17
CA ARG A 17 -3.50 -15.63 -3.70
C ARG A 17 -4.86 -16.20 -3.27
N ALA A 18 -4.90 -16.81 -2.10
CA ALA A 18 -6.13 -17.40 -1.55
C ALA A 18 -7.00 -16.37 -0.81
N ASN A 19 -6.36 -15.34 -0.25
CA ASN A 19 -6.97 -14.28 0.54
C ASN A 19 -6.42 -12.93 0.10
N ASN A 20 -7.22 -11.89 0.35
CA ASN A 20 -6.82 -10.51 0.14
C ASN A 20 -6.27 -9.96 1.46
N GLN A 21 -4.98 -9.62 1.47
CA GLN A 21 -4.26 -9.05 2.59
C GLN A 21 -4.04 -7.54 2.44
N ASP A 22 -4.44 -6.94 1.31
CA ASP A 22 -4.50 -5.50 1.13
C ASP A 22 -5.72 -4.91 1.85
N SER A 23 -5.58 -3.67 2.32
CA SER A 23 -6.70 -2.83 2.77
C SER A 23 -6.55 -1.43 2.21
N ALA A 24 -7.67 -0.77 1.92
CA ALA A 24 -7.64 0.63 1.50
C ALA A 24 -8.86 1.41 1.98
N TYR A 25 -8.66 2.73 2.09
CA TYR A 25 -9.66 3.72 2.46
C TYR A 25 -9.63 4.88 1.48
N ALA A 26 -10.81 5.35 1.07
CA ALA A 26 -10.95 6.58 0.31
C ALA A 26 -12.14 7.38 0.82
N GLY A 27 -11.91 8.63 1.22
CA GLY A 27 -12.92 9.53 1.74
C GLY A 27 -12.63 10.99 1.35
N PRO A 28 -13.45 11.95 1.84
CA PRO A 28 -13.36 13.35 1.42
C PRO A 28 -12.03 14.03 1.78
N HIS A 29 -11.35 13.54 2.83
CA HIS A 29 -10.10 14.08 3.33
C HIS A 29 -8.96 13.06 3.32
N LEU A 30 -9.24 11.75 3.39
CA LEU A 30 -8.21 10.71 3.47
C LEU A 30 -8.25 9.74 2.27
N LEU A 31 -7.08 9.50 1.69
CA LEU A 31 -6.82 8.39 0.77
C LEU A 31 -5.71 7.52 1.38
N ALA A 32 -5.89 6.21 1.47
CA ALA A 32 -4.89 5.31 2.03
C ALA A 32 -4.93 3.93 1.39
N VAL A 33 -3.75 3.33 1.20
CA VAL A 33 -3.55 1.93 0.87
C VAL A 33 -2.55 1.31 1.84
N ALA A 34 -2.81 0.08 2.24
CA ALA A 34 -1.97 -0.72 3.11
C ALA A 34 -1.89 -2.15 2.56
N ASP A 35 -0.69 -2.63 2.27
CA ASP A 35 -0.42 -3.96 1.75
C ASP A 35 0.14 -4.82 2.89
N GLY A 36 -0.66 -5.81 3.29
CA GLY A 36 -0.43 -6.61 4.48
C GLY A 36 0.38 -7.87 4.20
N MET A 37 1.38 -8.13 5.05
CA MET A 37 2.23 -9.32 5.00
C MET A 37 2.22 -10.06 6.35
N GLY A 38 2.48 -11.38 6.31
CA GLY A 38 2.66 -12.18 7.53
C GLY A 38 1.89 -13.50 7.52
N GLY A 39 2.35 -14.49 6.75
CA GLY A 39 1.84 -15.87 6.81
C GLY A 39 0.33 -16.02 6.59
N HIS A 40 -0.24 -17.16 7.03
CA HIS A 40 -1.59 -17.60 6.68
C HIS A 40 -2.73 -16.63 7.10
N ALA A 41 -2.51 -15.70 8.04
CA ALA A 41 -3.54 -14.73 8.49
C ALA A 41 -3.00 -13.46 9.20
N GLY A 42 -1.72 -13.11 9.05
CA GLY A 42 -1.16 -11.91 9.68
C GLY A 42 -1.32 -10.66 8.83
N GLY A 43 -1.25 -10.79 7.50
CA GLY A 43 -1.29 -9.65 6.58
C GLY A 43 -2.65 -8.93 6.54
N ASP A 44 -3.75 -9.67 6.46
CA ASP A 44 -5.10 -9.10 6.47
C ASP A 44 -5.40 -8.36 7.78
N VAL A 45 -4.92 -8.89 8.91
CA VAL A 45 -4.99 -8.21 10.21
C VAL A 45 -4.13 -6.94 10.19
N ALA A 46 -2.90 -7.01 9.69
CA ALA A 46 -1.97 -5.89 9.72
C ALA A 46 -2.48 -4.68 8.92
N SER A 47 -2.89 -4.91 7.66
CA SER A 47 -3.40 -3.84 6.79
C SER A 47 -4.73 -3.27 7.32
N SER A 48 -5.59 -4.11 7.88
CA SER A 48 -6.86 -3.67 8.49
C SER A 48 -6.65 -2.77 9.70
N VAL A 49 -5.68 -3.09 10.57
CA VAL A 49 -5.33 -2.25 11.72
C VAL A 49 -4.80 -0.90 11.26
N ALA A 50 -3.90 -0.87 10.26
CA ALA A 50 -3.41 0.39 9.71
C ALA A 50 -4.54 1.29 9.18
N VAL A 51 -5.46 0.72 8.38
CA VAL A 51 -6.63 1.46 7.88
C VAL A 51 -7.54 1.91 9.03
N ALA A 52 -7.76 1.08 10.05
CA ALA A 52 -8.61 1.42 11.19
C ALA A 52 -8.08 2.60 12.02
N HIS A 53 -6.76 2.76 12.13
CA HIS A 53 -6.13 3.91 12.81
C HIS A 53 -6.13 5.18 11.94
N LEU A 54 -6.08 5.03 10.62
CA LEU A 54 -6.09 6.16 9.69
C LEU A 54 -7.49 6.70 9.45
N ALA A 55 -8.51 5.84 9.31
CA ALA A 55 -9.87 6.24 8.96
C ALA A 55 -10.49 7.36 9.83
N PRO A 56 -10.26 7.42 11.16
CA PRO A 56 -10.74 8.53 11.99
C PRO A 56 -10.16 9.91 11.63
N LEU A 57 -9.06 9.95 10.86
CA LEU A 57 -8.50 11.20 10.33
C LEU A 57 -9.27 11.71 9.11
N ASP A 58 -10.29 11.03 8.61
CA ASP A 58 -11.11 11.53 7.50
C ASP A 58 -12.11 12.60 7.97
N ASP A 59 -11.60 13.72 8.46
CA ASP A 59 -12.36 14.84 9.02
C ASP A 59 -11.83 16.18 8.47
N GLU A 60 -12.67 17.21 8.47
CA GLU A 60 -12.36 18.56 7.99
C GLU A 60 -11.56 19.37 9.03
N ALA A 61 -11.43 18.89 10.26
CA ALA A 61 -10.87 19.61 11.40
C ALA A 61 -9.34 19.79 11.40
N HIS A 62 -8.60 19.24 10.43
CA HIS A 62 -7.14 19.22 10.48
C HIS A 62 -6.51 20.58 10.14
N GLY A 63 -5.84 21.18 11.11
CA GLY A 63 -5.03 22.39 10.90
C GLY A 63 -3.79 22.09 10.04
N PRO A 64 -3.35 23.03 9.18
CA PRO A 64 -2.22 22.81 8.26
C PRO A 64 -0.88 22.56 8.97
N ASP A 65 -0.76 22.94 10.23
CA ASP A 65 0.45 22.73 11.05
C ASP A 65 0.40 21.40 11.84
N GLU A 66 -0.78 20.81 12.04
CA GLU A 66 -0.99 19.63 12.88
C GLU A 66 -1.13 18.34 12.07
N VAL A 67 -1.59 18.45 10.81
CA VAL A 67 -1.92 17.34 9.92
C VAL A 67 -0.81 16.28 9.78
N LEU A 68 0.47 16.70 9.71
CA LEU A 68 1.60 15.76 9.66
C LEU A 68 1.79 15.01 10.97
N SER A 69 1.63 15.72 12.09
CA SER A 69 1.78 15.13 13.42
C SER A 69 0.65 14.16 13.73
N GLU A 70 -0.56 14.43 13.24
CA GLU A 70 -1.72 13.55 13.37
C GLU A 70 -1.58 12.29 12.54
N LEU A 71 -1.18 12.44 11.29
CA LEU A 71 -0.88 11.31 10.42
C LEU A 71 0.24 10.44 11.00
N GLY A 72 1.34 11.07 11.44
CA GLY A 72 2.44 10.37 12.10
C GLY A 72 1.98 9.63 13.36
N ARG A 73 1.19 10.26 14.23
CA ARG A 73 0.68 9.63 15.46
C ARG A 73 -0.22 8.45 15.17
N ALA A 74 -1.09 8.53 14.17
CA ALA A 74 -1.94 7.40 13.77
C ALA A 74 -1.11 6.21 13.31
N LEU A 75 -0.03 6.44 12.55
CA LEU A 75 0.89 5.36 12.16
C LEU A 75 1.65 4.74 13.34
N HIS A 76 2.07 5.56 14.33
CA HIS A 76 2.69 5.03 15.54
C HIS A 76 1.70 4.22 16.39
N SER A 77 0.46 4.70 16.56
CA SER A 77 -0.58 3.94 17.26
C SER A 77 -0.90 2.63 16.56
N ALA A 78 -0.95 2.63 15.22
CA ALA A 78 -1.12 1.40 14.44
C ALA A 78 0.04 0.44 14.69
N HIS A 79 1.28 0.92 14.60
CA HIS A 79 2.47 0.13 14.89
C HIS A 79 2.45 -0.51 16.27
N ASP A 80 2.19 0.28 17.32
CA ASP A 80 2.14 -0.20 18.70
C ASP A 80 1.09 -1.30 18.87
N GLU A 81 -0.08 -1.17 18.22
CA GLU A 81 -1.10 -2.22 18.22
C GLU A 81 -0.66 -3.48 17.46
N LEU A 82 0.02 -3.35 16.32
CA LEU A 82 0.57 -4.48 15.58
C LEU A 82 1.58 -5.27 16.43
N LEU A 83 2.47 -4.57 17.13
CA LEU A 83 3.44 -5.18 18.04
C LEU A 83 2.73 -5.91 19.19
N ALA A 84 1.76 -5.26 19.84
CA ALA A 84 0.99 -5.88 20.91
C ALA A 84 0.27 -7.16 20.45
N ARG A 85 -0.35 -7.15 19.26
CA ARG A 85 -1.03 -8.33 18.69
C ARG A 85 -0.08 -9.49 18.41
N ALA A 86 1.11 -9.20 17.88
CA ALA A 86 2.13 -10.23 17.63
C ALA A 86 2.79 -10.76 18.92
N GLU A 87 2.83 -9.98 20.00
CA GLU A 87 3.22 -10.47 21.34
C GLU A 87 2.16 -11.38 21.96
N GLU A 88 0.88 -11.02 21.81
CA GLU A 88 -0.24 -11.76 22.39
C GLU A 88 -0.56 -13.06 21.63
N ASN A 89 -0.37 -13.07 20.30
CA ASN A 89 -0.66 -14.21 19.45
C ASN A 89 0.57 -14.62 18.61
N PRO A 90 1.24 -15.74 18.98
CA PRO A 90 2.38 -16.27 18.22
C PRO A 90 2.08 -16.57 16.74
N GLU A 91 0.83 -16.84 16.37
CA GLU A 91 0.44 -17.07 14.97
C GLU A 91 0.51 -15.79 14.12
N LEU A 92 0.52 -14.62 14.77
CA LEU A 92 0.68 -13.32 14.12
C LEU A 92 2.14 -12.83 14.19
N SER A 93 3.08 -13.67 14.62
CA SER A 93 4.50 -13.31 14.64
C SER A 93 4.98 -12.95 13.24
N GLY A 94 5.62 -11.77 13.11
CA GLY A 94 6.08 -11.26 11.82
C GLY A 94 5.00 -10.64 10.95
N LEU A 95 3.81 -10.35 11.50
CA LEU A 95 2.81 -9.54 10.82
C LEU A 95 3.39 -8.14 10.52
N GLY A 96 3.10 -7.62 9.35
CA GLY A 96 3.48 -6.27 8.99
C GLY A 96 2.62 -5.73 7.86
N THR A 97 2.70 -4.44 7.61
CA THR A 97 2.01 -3.83 6.48
C THR A 97 2.79 -2.65 5.93
N THR A 98 2.74 -2.45 4.62
CA THR A 98 3.04 -1.15 4.04
C THR A 98 1.92 -0.18 4.40
N VAL A 99 2.20 1.12 4.33
CA VAL A 99 1.17 2.16 4.30
C VAL A 99 1.62 3.28 3.37
N THR A 100 0.72 3.71 2.50
CA THR A 100 0.81 4.99 1.79
C THR A 100 -0.50 5.74 1.99
N ALA A 101 -0.42 6.97 2.48
CA ALA A 101 -1.61 7.77 2.80
C ALA A 101 -1.45 9.24 2.39
N LEU A 102 -2.55 9.84 1.95
CA LEU A 102 -2.71 11.28 1.71
C LEU A 102 -3.86 11.80 2.55
N LEU A 103 -3.58 12.81 3.38
CA LEU A 103 -4.55 13.49 4.23
C LEU A 103 -4.66 14.97 3.81
N ARG A 104 -5.87 15.40 3.49
CA ARG A 104 -6.19 16.76 3.06
C ARG A 104 -6.37 17.70 4.24
N SER A 105 -5.66 18.82 4.20
CA SER A 105 -5.89 19.96 5.08
C SER A 105 -5.93 21.24 4.23
N GLY A 106 -7.13 21.82 4.07
CA GLY A 106 -7.36 22.96 3.17
C GLY A 106 -6.91 22.66 1.73
N ASN A 107 -5.95 23.44 1.23
CA ASN A 107 -5.36 23.27 -0.12
C ASN A 107 -4.06 22.45 -0.14
N LYS A 108 -3.77 21.71 0.94
CA LYS A 108 -2.58 20.88 1.06
C LYS A 108 -2.94 19.41 1.26
N LEU A 109 -2.04 18.54 0.83
CA LEU A 109 -2.05 17.11 1.11
C LEU A 109 -0.80 16.78 1.93
N ALA A 110 -1.02 16.33 3.16
CA ALA A 110 -0.01 15.65 3.96
C ALA A 110 0.10 14.21 3.47
N MET A 111 1.32 13.74 3.25
CA MET A 111 1.62 12.39 2.82
C MET A 111 2.44 11.69 3.88
N ALA A 112 2.14 10.43 4.13
CA ALA A 112 3.00 9.50 4.86
C ALA A 112 3.16 8.20 4.06
N HIS A 113 4.37 7.66 4.05
CA HIS A 113 4.71 6.48 3.27
C HIS A 113 5.71 5.59 4.01
N ILE A 114 5.43 4.28 4.02
CA ILE A 114 6.34 3.23 4.47
C ILE A 114 6.04 1.93 3.70
N GLY A 115 7.08 1.33 3.13
CA GLY A 115 6.96 0.10 2.33
C GLY A 115 7.21 0.37 0.85
N ASP A 116 6.68 -0.46 -0.03
CA ASP A 116 6.83 -0.34 -1.49
C ASP A 116 5.50 -0.10 -2.23
N SER A 117 4.38 0.03 -1.52
CA SER A 117 3.18 0.62 -2.11
C SER A 117 3.46 2.04 -2.58
N ARG A 118 2.84 2.47 -3.68
CA ARG A 118 3.26 3.68 -4.38
C ARG A 118 2.19 4.73 -4.42
N ALA A 119 2.60 6.01 -4.35
CA ALA A 119 1.77 7.13 -4.76
C ALA A 119 2.29 7.73 -6.06
N TYR A 120 1.40 7.98 -7.00
CA TYR A 120 1.65 8.68 -8.24
C TYR A 120 0.79 9.95 -8.31
N LEU A 121 1.35 11.00 -8.91
CA LEU A 121 0.66 12.23 -9.26
C LEU A 121 0.66 12.38 -10.77
N LEU A 122 -0.53 12.44 -11.37
CA LEU A 122 -0.73 12.91 -12.73
C LEU A 122 -1.06 14.41 -12.68
N ARG A 123 -0.15 15.24 -13.19
CA ARG A 123 -0.32 16.70 -13.29
C ARG A 123 0.14 17.16 -14.67
N ASP A 124 -0.67 18.01 -15.31
CA ASP A 124 -0.37 18.57 -16.64
C ASP A 124 -0.05 17.49 -17.71
N GLY A 125 -0.62 16.28 -17.54
CA GLY A 125 -0.41 15.13 -18.43
C GLY A 125 0.85 14.30 -18.16
N GLU A 126 1.65 14.65 -17.15
CA GLU A 126 2.85 13.91 -16.74
C GLU A 126 2.57 13.10 -15.47
N LEU A 127 2.87 11.80 -15.49
CA LEU A 127 2.75 10.92 -14.34
C LEU A 127 4.12 10.85 -13.63
N THR A 128 4.13 11.21 -12.35
CA THR A 128 5.34 11.15 -11.52
C THR A 128 5.10 10.27 -10.31
N GLN A 129 6.00 9.31 -10.07
CA GLN A 129 6.02 8.59 -8.80
C GLN A 129 6.51 9.52 -7.70
N VAL A 130 5.70 9.64 -6.64
CA VAL A 130 5.91 10.59 -5.55
C VAL A 130 6.61 9.95 -4.35
N THR A 131 6.38 8.66 -4.13
CA THR A 131 7.03 7.86 -3.08
C THR A 131 8.31 7.21 -3.60
N THR A 132 9.20 6.81 -2.68
CA THR A 132 10.39 6.01 -3.00
C THR A 132 10.29 4.71 -2.23
N ASP A 133 10.26 3.59 -2.94
CA ASP A 133 10.04 2.28 -2.33
C ASP A 133 11.08 1.95 -1.25
N HIS A 134 10.63 1.39 -0.14
CA HIS A 134 11.50 0.91 0.94
C HIS A 134 11.89 -0.56 0.71
N SER A 135 12.33 -0.88 -0.51
CA SER A 135 12.72 -2.23 -0.92
C SER A 135 14.24 -2.39 -1.04
N PHE A 136 14.71 -3.63 -1.00
CA PHE A 136 16.13 -3.95 -1.17
C PHE A 136 16.66 -3.48 -2.52
N VAL A 137 15.88 -3.67 -3.58
CA VAL A 137 16.27 -3.24 -4.94
C VAL A 137 16.34 -1.73 -5.06
N GLN A 138 15.45 -0.97 -4.40
CA GLN A 138 15.54 0.48 -4.37
C GLN A 138 16.82 0.94 -3.65
N HIS A 139 17.23 0.25 -2.58
CA HIS A 139 18.53 0.51 -1.94
C HIS A 139 19.72 0.26 -2.90
N LEU A 140 19.67 -0.80 -3.70
CA LEU A 140 20.70 -1.08 -4.71
C LEU A 140 20.74 0.02 -5.80
N VAL A 141 19.58 0.49 -6.26
CA VAL A 141 19.48 1.61 -7.21
C VAL A 141 20.05 2.89 -6.61
N ASN A 142 19.65 3.24 -5.39
CA ASN A 142 20.11 4.46 -4.70
C ASN A 142 21.63 4.45 -4.45
N THR A 143 22.23 3.25 -4.30
CA THR A 143 23.68 3.09 -4.13
C THR A 143 24.44 2.89 -5.45
N GLY A 144 23.75 2.97 -6.59
CA GLY A 144 24.34 2.84 -7.92
C GLY A 144 24.84 1.43 -8.25
N LYS A 145 24.36 0.41 -7.52
CA LYS A 145 24.76 -0.99 -7.73
C LYS A 145 24.02 -1.65 -8.89
N ILE A 146 22.79 -1.21 -9.16
CA ILE A 146 21.97 -1.65 -10.30
C ILE A 146 21.22 -0.45 -10.88
N THR A 147 20.74 -0.57 -12.12
CA THR A 147 19.85 0.41 -12.74
C THR A 147 18.39 0.17 -12.32
N ALA A 148 17.51 1.16 -12.52
CA ALA A 148 16.07 1.01 -12.29
C ALA A 148 15.46 -0.14 -13.14
N GLU A 149 15.92 -0.28 -14.38
CA GLU A 149 15.49 -1.34 -15.32
C GLU A 149 15.96 -2.74 -14.89
N GLU A 150 17.07 -2.82 -14.14
CA GLU A 150 17.55 -4.07 -13.54
C GLU A 150 16.77 -4.41 -12.27
N ALA A 151 16.38 -3.40 -11.47
CA ALA A 151 15.58 -3.58 -10.26
C ALA A 151 14.23 -4.27 -10.55
N GLU A 152 13.55 -3.90 -11.64
CA GLU A 152 12.25 -4.47 -12.03
C GLU A 152 12.28 -5.99 -12.24
N ARG A 153 13.43 -6.53 -12.66
CA ARG A 153 13.64 -7.95 -12.98
C ARG A 153 14.47 -8.68 -11.92
N HIS A 154 14.82 -8.01 -10.83
CA HIS A 154 15.67 -8.57 -9.80
C HIS A 154 14.93 -9.64 -8.99
N PRO A 155 15.55 -10.79 -8.66
CA PRO A 155 14.89 -11.86 -7.90
C PRO A 155 14.36 -11.42 -6.53
N GLN A 156 15.07 -10.49 -5.89
CA GLN A 156 14.73 -9.95 -4.56
C GLN A 156 13.96 -8.63 -4.63
N ARG A 157 13.19 -8.39 -5.70
CA ARG A 157 12.43 -7.12 -5.88
C ARG A 157 11.36 -6.89 -4.82
N SER A 158 10.78 -7.96 -4.29
CA SER A 158 9.74 -7.93 -3.24
C SER A 158 10.31 -7.94 -1.81
N VAL A 159 11.63 -7.89 -1.64
CA VAL A 159 12.22 -7.85 -0.28
C VAL A 159 12.10 -6.45 0.28
N LEU A 160 11.25 -6.29 1.29
CA LEU A 160 11.01 -5.04 2.00
C LEU A 160 12.07 -4.80 3.08
N LEU A 161 12.44 -3.52 3.24
CA LEU A 161 13.39 -3.05 4.27
C LEU A 161 12.72 -2.26 5.39
N ARG A 162 11.51 -1.72 5.15
CA ARG A 162 10.74 -0.98 6.15
C ARG A 162 9.25 -1.26 5.99
N VAL A 163 8.61 -1.72 7.06
CA VAL A 163 7.16 -1.91 7.15
C VAL A 163 6.67 -1.52 8.55
N LEU A 164 5.37 -1.28 8.69
CA LEU A 164 4.73 -1.15 10.00
C LEU A 164 4.57 -2.52 10.63
N GLY A 165 4.90 -2.62 11.92
CA GLY A 165 4.74 -3.86 12.71
C GLY A 165 6.03 -4.67 12.88
N ASP A 166 7.14 -4.22 12.31
CA ASP A 166 8.46 -4.81 12.54
C ASP A 166 9.01 -4.43 13.92
N PHE A 167 9.21 -5.41 14.79
CA PHE A 167 9.67 -5.25 16.19
C PHE A 167 11.08 -4.67 16.33
N ASP A 168 11.92 -4.81 15.31
CA ASP A 168 13.35 -4.48 15.39
C ASP A 168 13.67 -3.05 14.92
N MET A 169 12.67 -2.23 14.60
CA MET A 169 12.86 -0.93 13.97
C MET A 169 11.98 0.17 14.58
N ASP A 170 12.60 1.29 14.96
CA ASP A 170 11.88 2.55 15.14
C ASP A 170 11.22 2.92 13.80
N ILE A 171 9.90 3.08 13.78
CA ILE A 171 9.21 3.46 12.55
C ILE A 171 9.57 4.91 12.19
N LEU A 172 10.14 5.09 11.00
CA LEU A 172 10.37 6.41 10.41
C LEU A 172 9.67 6.45 9.05
N PRO A 173 8.35 6.75 9.03
CA PRO A 173 7.63 6.97 7.79
C PRO A 173 8.18 8.20 7.07
N ASP A 174 8.26 8.11 5.75
CA ASP A 174 8.61 9.24 4.90
C ASP A 174 7.40 10.18 4.86
N MET A 175 7.53 11.36 5.44
CA MET A 175 6.44 12.34 5.57
C MET A 175 6.72 13.62 4.79
N SER A 176 5.70 14.14 4.08
CA SER A 176 5.82 15.39 3.33
C SER A 176 4.49 16.13 3.21
N VAL A 177 4.53 17.43 2.93
CA VAL A 177 3.34 18.23 2.63
C VAL A 177 3.45 18.76 1.21
N ARG A 178 2.35 18.67 0.46
CA ARG A 178 2.28 19.07 -0.94
C ARG A 178 1.10 20.01 -1.17
N GLU A 179 1.28 20.94 -2.10
CA GLU A 179 0.18 21.76 -2.60
C GLU A 179 -0.71 20.91 -3.53
N ALA A 180 -2.00 20.87 -3.22
CA ALA A 180 -3.00 20.27 -4.08
C ALA A 180 -3.57 21.33 -5.03
N ARG A 181 -3.55 21.00 -6.32
CA ARG A 181 -3.99 21.88 -7.39
C ARG A 181 -5.18 21.26 -8.10
N ALA A 182 -6.13 22.11 -8.47
CA ALA A 182 -7.24 21.70 -9.31
C ALA A 182 -6.74 20.97 -10.57
N GLY A 183 -7.31 19.80 -10.84
CA GLY A 183 -6.92 18.95 -11.98
C GLY A 183 -5.80 17.95 -11.67
N ASP A 184 -5.22 17.97 -10.47
CA ASP A 184 -4.36 16.88 -10.01
C ASP A 184 -5.16 15.58 -9.91
N ARG A 185 -4.59 14.49 -10.38
CA ARG A 185 -5.10 13.13 -10.16
C ARG A 185 -4.05 12.30 -9.44
N TRP A 186 -4.40 11.83 -8.25
CA TRP A 186 -3.58 10.96 -7.42
C TRP A 186 -3.97 9.50 -7.61
N LEU A 187 -2.97 8.62 -7.63
CA LEU A 187 -3.13 7.17 -7.55
C LEU A 187 -2.28 6.67 -6.38
N LEU A 188 -2.88 5.95 -5.45
CA LEU A 188 -2.17 5.11 -4.49
C LEU A 188 -2.41 3.65 -4.87
N CYS A 189 -1.39 2.81 -4.87
CA CYS A 189 -1.56 1.40 -5.19
C CYS A 189 -0.63 0.48 -4.40
N SER A 190 -1.06 -0.76 -4.18
CA SER A 190 -0.18 -1.85 -3.76
C SER A 190 0.77 -2.27 -4.88
N ASP A 191 1.77 -3.09 -4.56
CA ASP A 191 2.74 -3.56 -5.53
C ASP A 191 2.10 -4.47 -6.60
N GLY A 192 0.97 -5.11 -6.28
CA GLY A 192 0.22 -5.96 -7.22
C GLY A 192 -0.29 -5.24 -8.47
N LEU A 193 -0.44 -3.90 -8.44
CA LEU A 193 -0.61 -3.11 -9.66
C LEU A 193 0.75 -2.89 -10.35
N SER A 194 1.66 -2.21 -9.65
CA SER A 194 2.89 -1.68 -10.26
C SER A 194 3.94 -2.74 -10.61
N GLY A 195 3.80 -3.94 -10.07
CA GLY A 195 4.64 -5.10 -10.33
C GLY A 195 4.30 -5.83 -11.63
N VAL A 196 3.11 -5.60 -12.21
CA VAL A 196 2.66 -6.21 -13.49
C VAL A 196 2.15 -5.21 -14.53
N VAL A 197 1.82 -3.97 -14.14
CA VAL A 197 1.40 -2.90 -15.05
C VAL A 197 2.49 -1.83 -15.09
N SER A 198 2.99 -1.52 -16.30
CA SER A 198 4.06 -0.53 -16.47
C SER A 198 3.58 0.90 -16.16
N GLY A 199 4.51 1.77 -15.74
CA GLY A 199 4.24 3.19 -15.50
C GLY A 199 3.62 3.90 -16.71
N ASP A 200 4.05 3.57 -17.94
CA ASP A 200 3.47 4.13 -19.17
C ASP A 200 1.99 3.74 -19.34
N THR A 201 1.65 2.49 -19.03
CA THR A 201 0.27 2.00 -19.13
C THR A 201 -0.60 2.62 -18.05
N ILE A 202 -0.08 2.77 -16.83
CA ILE A 202 -0.74 3.50 -15.73
C ILE A 202 -0.99 4.96 -16.16
N ALA A 203 0.03 5.64 -16.69
CA ALA A 203 -0.05 7.03 -17.13
C ALA A 203 -1.04 7.23 -18.27
N GLN A 204 -1.10 6.29 -19.23
CA GLN A 204 -2.09 6.32 -20.30
C GLN A 204 -3.51 6.14 -19.74
N THR A 205 -3.73 5.14 -18.89
CA THR A 205 -5.04 4.84 -18.30
C THR A 205 -5.55 6.02 -17.49
N MET A 206 -4.71 6.61 -16.63
CA MET A 206 -5.07 7.77 -15.81
C MET A 206 -5.37 9.03 -16.63
N ARG A 207 -4.82 9.17 -17.85
CA ARG A 207 -5.12 10.29 -18.76
C ARG A 207 -6.42 10.09 -19.55
N GLU A 208 -6.70 8.86 -19.97
CA GLU A 208 -7.81 8.55 -20.87
C GLU A 208 -9.13 8.31 -20.13
N ALA A 209 -9.08 7.76 -18.91
CA ALA A 209 -10.26 7.50 -18.12
C ALA A 209 -10.90 8.83 -17.64
N ALA A 210 -12.17 9.04 -17.97
CA ALA A 210 -12.87 10.29 -17.67
C ALA A 210 -13.07 10.52 -16.17
N ASP A 211 -13.48 9.49 -15.44
CA ASP A 211 -13.79 9.53 -14.01
C ASP A 211 -12.95 8.52 -13.20
N VAL A 212 -12.88 8.76 -11.89
CA VAL A 212 -12.07 7.98 -10.94
C VAL A 212 -12.51 6.53 -10.82
N ASP A 213 -13.81 6.24 -10.93
CA ASP A 213 -14.35 4.88 -10.84
C ASP A 213 -13.93 4.05 -12.05
N THR A 214 -14.17 4.58 -13.25
CA THR A 214 -13.74 3.95 -14.51
C THR A 214 -12.23 3.75 -14.53
N CYS A 215 -11.46 4.73 -14.05
CA CYS A 215 -10.01 4.61 -13.96
C CYS A 215 -9.58 3.48 -13.01
N ALA A 216 -10.16 3.43 -11.81
CA ALA A 216 -9.85 2.40 -10.83
C ALA A 216 -10.18 0.99 -11.34
N ASP A 217 -11.37 0.83 -11.96
CA ASP A 217 -11.78 -0.44 -12.57
C ASP A 217 -10.84 -0.88 -13.70
N GLN A 218 -10.44 0.05 -14.57
CA GLN A 218 -9.51 -0.24 -15.66
C GLN A 218 -8.12 -0.66 -15.16
N LEU A 219 -7.59 0.00 -14.13
CA LEU A 219 -6.29 -0.34 -13.55
C LEU A 219 -6.28 -1.75 -12.94
N VAL A 220 -7.32 -2.10 -12.16
CA VAL A 220 -7.46 -3.47 -11.62
C VAL A 220 -7.59 -4.49 -12.75
N GLN A 221 -8.38 -4.20 -13.78
CA GLN A 221 -8.53 -5.09 -14.94
C GLN A 221 -7.23 -5.27 -15.72
N LEU A 222 -6.39 -4.24 -15.83
CA LEU A 222 -5.07 -4.35 -16.44
C LEU A 222 -4.15 -5.27 -15.63
N ALA A 223 -4.16 -5.17 -14.31
CA ALA A 223 -3.37 -6.06 -13.45
C ALA A 223 -3.83 -7.53 -13.57
N LEU A 224 -5.15 -7.77 -13.57
CA LEU A 224 -5.74 -9.09 -13.78
C LEU A 224 -5.38 -9.68 -15.14
N ARG A 225 -5.37 -8.86 -16.20
CA ARG A 225 -4.90 -9.28 -17.54
C ARG A 225 -3.40 -9.56 -17.59
N GLY A 226 -2.62 -8.85 -16.78
CA GLY A 226 -1.20 -9.11 -16.52
C GLY A 226 -0.95 -10.38 -15.69
N GLY A 227 -2.01 -11.06 -15.23
CA GLY A 227 -1.95 -12.31 -14.49
C GLY A 227 -2.15 -12.17 -12.98
N ALA A 228 -2.13 -10.95 -12.43
CA ALA A 228 -2.32 -10.63 -11.01
C ALA A 228 -1.82 -11.73 -10.05
N PRO A 229 -0.49 -11.94 -9.96
CA PRO A 229 0.10 -12.92 -9.05
C PRO A 229 -0.07 -12.56 -7.58
N ASP A 230 -0.47 -11.31 -7.29
CA ASP A 230 -0.72 -10.78 -5.97
C ASP A 230 -2.10 -10.12 -5.86
N ASN A 231 -2.45 -9.72 -4.63
CA ASN A 231 -3.55 -8.82 -4.36
C ASN A 231 -3.33 -7.48 -5.08
N VAL A 232 -4.38 -6.88 -5.60
CA VAL A 232 -4.28 -5.63 -6.37
C VAL A 232 -5.23 -4.62 -5.77
N THR A 233 -4.67 -3.52 -5.24
CA THR A 233 -5.46 -2.45 -4.64
C THR A 233 -5.06 -1.10 -5.20
N VAL A 234 -6.06 -0.28 -5.53
CA VAL A 234 -5.89 1.07 -6.06
C VAL A 234 -6.85 2.05 -5.39
N VAL A 235 -6.35 3.24 -5.09
CA VAL A 235 -7.13 4.39 -4.62
C VAL A 235 -6.84 5.59 -5.50
N LEU A 236 -7.88 6.15 -6.10
CA LEU A 236 -7.81 7.32 -6.98
C LEU A 236 -8.36 8.54 -6.25
N GLY A 237 -7.78 9.71 -6.52
CA GLY A 237 -8.22 10.99 -5.98
C GLY A 237 -8.02 12.14 -6.95
N ASP A 238 -9.11 12.68 -7.49
CA ASP A 238 -9.11 13.90 -8.30
C ASP A 238 -9.32 15.13 -7.41
N VAL A 239 -8.39 16.08 -7.49
CA VAL A 239 -8.51 17.38 -6.83
C VAL A 239 -9.38 18.30 -7.67
N VAL A 240 -10.54 18.67 -7.14
CA VAL A 240 -11.50 19.56 -7.81
C VAL A 240 -11.67 20.86 -7.04
N GLU A 241 -11.85 21.98 -7.74
CA GLU A 241 -12.25 23.25 -7.11
C GLU A 241 -13.75 23.24 -6.84
N VAL A 242 -14.14 23.38 -5.58
CA VAL A 242 -15.55 23.35 -5.15
C VAL A 242 -16.35 24.45 -5.83
N ASP A 243 -15.78 25.66 -5.92
CA ASP A 243 -16.45 26.84 -6.50
C ASP A 243 -16.64 26.73 -8.03
N ALA A 244 -15.95 25.79 -8.68
CA ALA A 244 -16.05 25.55 -10.12
C ALA A 244 -17.01 24.39 -10.47
N LEU A 245 -17.57 23.71 -9.46
CA LEU A 245 -18.48 22.60 -9.68
C LEU A 245 -19.89 23.09 -10.02
N PRO A 246 -20.58 22.46 -10.99
CA PRO A 246 -22.01 22.70 -11.21
C PRO A 246 -22.83 22.44 -9.94
N ASP A 247 -23.94 23.17 -9.78
CA ASP A 247 -24.88 22.94 -8.67
C ASP A 247 -25.33 21.46 -8.62
N GLY A 248 -25.15 20.83 -7.46
CA GLY A 248 -25.47 19.41 -7.25
C GLY A 248 -24.37 18.42 -7.67
N ALA A 249 -23.23 18.88 -8.18
CA ALA A 249 -22.07 18.04 -8.53
C ALA A 249 -21.00 17.97 -7.43
N ALA A 250 -21.40 18.24 -6.18
CA ALA A 250 -20.53 18.13 -5.01
C ALA A 250 -19.95 16.70 -4.92
N PRO A 251 -18.67 16.55 -4.55
CA PRO A 251 -18.08 15.23 -4.38
C PRO A 251 -18.80 14.40 -3.33
N ALA A 252 -18.75 13.09 -3.47
CA ALA A 252 -19.34 12.18 -2.49
C ALA A 252 -18.70 12.38 -1.11
N THR A 253 -19.50 12.23 -0.06
CA THR A 253 -19.05 12.27 1.34
C THR A 253 -18.98 10.88 1.98
N THR A 254 -19.45 9.86 1.27
CA THR A 254 -19.42 8.47 1.76
C THR A 254 -18.07 7.87 1.45
N SER A 255 -17.39 7.38 2.48
CA SER A 255 -16.10 6.72 2.30
C SER A 255 -16.23 5.32 1.71
N HIS A 256 -15.19 4.91 0.99
CA HIS A 256 -15.01 3.58 0.43
C HIS A 256 -13.95 2.84 1.25
N ILE A 257 -14.30 1.67 1.76
CA ILE A 257 -13.37 0.76 2.42
C ILE A 257 -13.36 -0.54 1.62
N VAL A 258 -12.18 -0.94 1.14
CA VAL A 258 -12.00 -2.13 0.28
C VAL A 258 -10.89 -3.03 0.81
N GLY A 259 -10.81 -4.26 0.32
CA GLY A 259 -9.83 -5.25 0.76
C GLY A 259 -10.22 -5.92 2.08
N ALA A 260 -9.23 -6.34 2.87
CA ALA A 260 -9.40 -7.05 4.14
C ALA A 260 -10.21 -6.25 5.18
N ALA A 261 -10.05 -4.92 5.20
CA ALA A 261 -10.79 -4.03 6.08
C ALA A 261 -12.29 -3.88 5.73
N ALA A 262 -12.72 -4.33 4.55
CA ALA A 262 -14.10 -4.17 4.09
C ALA A 262 -15.06 -5.21 4.71
N LEU A 263 -16.34 -4.84 4.80
CA LEU A 263 -17.40 -5.79 5.16
C LEU A 263 -17.50 -6.96 4.16
N GLU A 264 -17.22 -6.68 2.90
CA GLU A 264 -17.29 -7.64 1.80
C GLU A 264 -15.90 -8.20 1.42
N ARG A 265 -15.02 -8.42 2.41
CA ARG A 265 -13.62 -8.85 2.20
C ARG A 265 -13.41 -10.18 1.45
N ASN A 266 -14.44 -11.02 1.34
CA ASN A 266 -14.40 -12.33 0.69
C ASN A 266 -15.05 -12.33 -0.70
N GLN A 267 -15.11 -11.17 -1.37
CA GLN A 267 -15.59 -11.13 -2.75
C GLN A 267 -14.69 -11.96 -3.68
N PRO A 268 -15.28 -12.70 -4.65
CA PRO A 268 -14.52 -13.42 -5.65
C PRO A 268 -13.77 -12.44 -6.57
N THR A 269 -12.64 -12.87 -7.12
CA THR A 269 -11.90 -12.07 -8.10
C THR A 269 -12.77 -11.67 -9.30
N LEU A 270 -12.59 -10.42 -9.75
CA LEU A 270 -13.17 -9.87 -10.97
C LEU A 270 -12.57 -10.49 -12.24
N GLY A 271 -11.50 -11.28 -12.12
CA GLY A 271 -10.87 -11.99 -13.24
C GLY A 271 -11.76 -13.06 -13.87
N GLY A 272 -12.78 -13.53 -13.14
CA GLY A 272 -13.79 -14.48 -13.64
C GLY A 272 -13.19 -15.70 -14.35
N ALA A 273 -13.75 -16.08 -15.50
CA ALA A 273 -13.26 -17.18 -16.34
C ALA A 273 -12.34 -16.72 -17.50
N GLY A 274 -11.67 -15.57 -17.34
CA GLY A 274 -10.75 -15.01 -18.33
C GLY A 274 -9.60 -15.98 -18.69
N ALA A 275 -8.88 -15.68 -19.78
CA ALA A 275 -7.74 -16.53 -20.17
C ALA A 275 -6.66 -16.61 -19.09
N ALA A 276 -6.34 -15.49 -18.44
CA ALA A 276 -5.42 -15.43 -17.30
C ALA A 276 -5.94 -16.26 -16.11
N ALA A 277 -7.22 -16.10 -15.76
CA ALA A 277 -7.83 -16.85 -14.65
C ALA A 277 -7.83 -18.36 -14.91
N ARG A 278 -8.22 -18.82 -16.11
CA ARG A 278 -8.16 -20.24 -16.48
C ARG A 278 -6.74 -20.82 -16.47
N ALA A 279 -5.74 -20.02 -16.86
CA ALA A 279 -4.34 -20.43 -16.78
C ALA A 279 -3.86 -20.54 -15.32
N ALA A 280 -4.28 -19.61 -14.46
CA ALA A 280 -3.99 -19.64 -13.04
C ALA A 280 -4.66 -20.85 -12.36
N GLU A 281 -5.93 -21.15 -12.66
CA GLU A 281 -6.65 -22.33 -12.16
C GLU A 281 -5.94 -23.64 -12.51
N HIS A 282 -5.47 -23.80 -13.75
CA HIS A 282 -4.72 -24.99 -14.16
C HIS A 282 -3.40 -25.10 -13.39
N THR A 283 -2.72 -23.98 -13.14
CA THR A 283 -1.47 -23.96 -12.36
C THR A 283 -1.75 -24.31 -10.89
N ALA A 284 -2.82 -23.79 -10.31
CA ALA A 284 -3.26 -24.11 -8.96
C ALA A 284 -3.63 -25.59 -8.81
N ALA A 285 -4.35 -26.17 -9.77
CA ALA A 285 -4.70 -27.60 -9.77
C ALA A 285 -3.46 -28.50 -9.84
N VAL A 286 -2.48 -28.16 -10.70
CA VAL A 286 -1.21 -28.89 -10.79
C VAL A 286 -0.41 -28.78 -9.48
N ARG A 287 -0.45 -27.64 -8.80
CA ARG A 287 0.18 -27.47 -7.46
C ARG A 287 -0.50 -28.31 -6.40
N ALA A 288 -1.84 -28.33 -6.37
CA ALA A 288 -2.61 -29.13 -5.43
C ALA A 288 -2.40 -30.65 -5.64
N ASP A 289 -2.23 -31.09 -6.89
CA ASP A 289 -1.90 -32.49 -7.20
C ASP A 289 -0.45 -32.87 -6.84
N ALA A 290 0.46 -31.89 -6.82
CA ALA A 290 1.86 -32.10 -6.46
C ALA A 290 2.11 -32.10 -4.94
N ASP A 291 1.25 -31.43 -4.16
CA ASP A 291 1.32 -31.37 -2.70
C ASP A 291 -0.09 -31.49 -2.06
N PRO A 292 -0.59 -32.74 -1.87
CA PRO A 292 -1.96 -32.99 -1.43
C PRO A 292 -2.25 -32.64 0.04
N ASP A 293 -1.22 -32.34 0.84
CA ASP A 293 -1.35 -31.91 2.24
C ASP A 293 -1.42 -30.37 2.40
N GLY A 294 -1.38 -29.62 1.29
CA GLY A 294 -1.63 -28.18 1.30
C GLY A 294 -0.56 -27.35 2.00
N THR A 295 0.68 -27.85 2.09
CA THR A 295 1.83 -26.98 2.33
C THR A 295 2.02 -26.12 1.09
N ALA A 296 1.37 -24.95 1.07
CA ALA A 296 1.89 -23.86 0.25
C ALA A 296 3.40 -23.80 0.50
N PRO A 297 4.26 -23.66 -0.53
CA PRO A 297 5.64 -23.36 -0.24
C PRO A 297 5.59 -22.11 0.63
N ALA A 298 6.03 -22.21 1.88
CA ALA A 298 6.61 -21.05 2.53
C ALA A 298 7.56 -20.49 1.48
N ASP A 299 7.42 -19.22 1.13
CA ASP A 299 8.51 -18.52 0.48
C ASP A 299 9.77 -19.01 1.18
N GLU A 300 10.71 -19.59 0.42
CA GLU A 300 11.97 -20.06 0.98
C GLU A 300 12.75 -18.82 1.44
N ASP A 301 12.30 -18.20 2.52
CA ASP A 301 13.11 -17.40 3.40
C ASP A 301 14.15 -18.35 3.95
N GLU A 302 15.36 -18.26 3.38
CA GLU A 302 16.55 -18.74 4.04
C GLU A 302 16.45 -18.42 5.54
N PRO A 303 16.76 -19.39 6.43
CA PRO A 303 16.59 -19.17 7.85
C PRO A 303 17.38 -17.93 8.28
N ALA A 304 16.66 -16.91 8.76
CA ALA A 304 17.24 -15.70 9.31
C ALA A 304 18.42 -16.06 10.25
N PRO A 305 19.56 -15.36 10.17
CA PRO A 305 20.71 -15.71 10.97
C PRO A 305 20.33 -15.63 12.45
N ARG A 306 20.42 -16.77 13.15
CA ARG A 306 20.17 -16.89 14.59
C ARG A 306 20.97 -15.82 15.34
N ARG A 307 20.27 -14.77 15.79
CA ARG A 307 20.84 -13.71 16.64
C ARG A 307 21.12 -14.28 18.03
N THR A 308 22.32 -14.81 18.23
CA THR A 308 22.84 -15.10 19.57
C THR A 308 23.04 -13.79 20.31
N GLY A 309 22.24 -13.57 21.35
CA GLY A 309 22.35 -12.41 22.23
C GLY A 309 23.74 -12.29 22.85
N ARG A 310 24.56 -11.38 22.33
CA ARG A 310 25.80 -10.94 22.97
C ARG A 310 25.52 -9.63 23.70
N ARG A 311 25.32 -9.74 25.01
CA ARG A 311 25.36 -8.59 25.94
C ARG A 311 26.77 -7.98 25.87
N ILE A 312 26.90 -6.83 25.22
CA ILE A 312 28.14 -6.04 25.26
C ILE A 312 28.13 -5.28 26.58
N MET A 313 28.96 -5.75 27.52
CA MET A 313 29.23 -5.10 28.80
C MET A 313 30.25 -3.99 28.56
N TRP A 314 29.85 -2.74 28.74
CA TRP A 314 30.76 -1.59 28.70
C TRP A 314 31.58 -1.53 30.01
N THR A 315 32.88 -1.85 29.93
CA THR A 315 33.81 -1.61 31.03
C THR A 315 34.41 -0.22 30.88
N LEU A 316 34.06 0.68 31.81
CA LEU A 316 34.64 2.01 31.96
C LEU A 316 36.10 1.88 32.42
N VAL A 317 37.06 2.30 31.60
CA VAL A 317 38.45 2.49 32.02
C VAL A 317 38.64 3.97 32.37
N VAL A 318 38.73 4.26 33.66
CA VAL A 318 39.22 5.54 34.18
C VAL A 318 40.75 5.50 34.11
N LEU A 319 41.35 6.38 33.32
CA LEU A 319 42.80 6.58 33.30
C LEU A 319 43.13 7.79 34.17
N VAL A 320 43.79 7.54 35.29
CA VAL A 320 44.49 8.55 36.09
C VAL A 320 45.96 8.53 35.65
N VAL A 321 46.41 9.60 34.98
CA VAL A 321 47.77 10.16 35.09
C VAL A 321 47.67 11.67 34.83
#